data_AF-A0A836VIF4-F1
#
_entry.id   AF-A0A836VIF4-F1
#
_cell.length_a   1.000
_cell.length_b   1.000
_cell.length_c   1.000
_cell.angle_alpha   90.00
_cell.angle_beta   90.00
_cell.angle_gamma   90.00
#
_symmetry.space_group_name_H-M   'P 1'
#
loop_
_entity.id
_entity.type
_entity.pdbx_description
1 polymer ?
#
loop_
_entity_poly.entity_id
_entity_poly.type
_entity_poly.pdbx_seq_one_letter_code
_entity_poly.pdbx_strand_id
1 'polypeptide(L)'
;MPTTPTWLSSSAPTDGQLVDSICDAAMAGIEDGWLLPAERGGIRFGRIAADISGFSVDAVLSSGTGPRHRHPQGEVDLVFALAGDPRFDGHPAGWVVYPPGSEHVPAVTGGEMLILYFLPGGAIEWVTNDGAKSPE
;
A
#
# COMPACT_ATOMS: atom_id res chain seq x y z
N MET A 1 2.91 -12.69 9.92
CA MET A 1 3.09 -12.78 8.48
C MET A 1 1.79 -12.38 7.81
N PRO A 2 1.81 -11.53 6.78
CA PRO A 2 0.61 -11.21 6.03
C PRO A 2 0.08 -12.45 5.30
N THR A 3 -1.24 -12.52 5.12
CA THR A 3 -1.92 -13.65 4.45
C THR A 3 -3.21 -13.16 3.81
N THR A 4 -3.51 -13.55 2.58
CA THR A 4 -4.80 -13.25 1.96
C THR A 4 -5.88 -14.21 2.46
N PRO A 5 -6.98 -13.72 3.07
CA PRO A 5 -8.07 -14.59 3.51
C PRO A 5 -8.87 -15.13 2.32
N THR A 6 -9.36 -16.37 2.42
CA THR A 6 -10.03 -17.09 1.33
C THR A 6 -11.27 -16.37 0.79
N TRP A 7 -12.03 -15.70 1.64
CA TRP A 7 -13.22 -14.94 1.22
C TRP A 7 -12.85 -13.77 0.31
N LEU A 8 -11.71 -13.11 0.54
CA LEU A 8 -11.25 -11.99 -0.27
C LEU A 8 -10.78 -12.49 -1.64
N SER A 9 -9.96 -13.54 -1.65
CA SER A 9 -9.52 -14.17 -2.90
C SER A 9 -10.69 -14.76 -3.72
N SER A 10 -11.81 -15.11 -3.08
CA SER A 10 -13.00 -15.62 -3.77
C SER A 10 -13.92 -14.51 -4.28
N SER A 11 -14.03 -13.40 -3.54
CA SER A 11 -14.94 -12.29 -3.88
C SER A 11 -14.30 -11.30 -4.85
N ALA A 12 -12.99 -11.12 -4.75
CA ALA A 12 -12.18 -10.24 -5.58
C ALA A 12 -10.87 -10.96 -5.95
N PRO A 13 -10.91 -12.00 -6.79
CA PRO A 13 -9.71 -12.71 -7.21
C PRO A 13 -8.74 -11.75 -7.91
N THR A 14 -7.43 -11.95 -7.70
CA THR A 14 -6.37 -11.09 -8.26
C THR A 14 -6.40 -11.03 -9.79
N ASP A 15 -6.83 -12.11 -10.44
CA ASP A 15 -7.01 -12.24 -11.90
C ASP A 15 -8.46 -12.00 -12.34
N GLY A 16 -9.26 -11.33 -11.49
CA GLY A 16 -10.65 -11.03 -11.75
C GLY A 16 -10.88 -9.64 -12.35
N GLN A 17 -11.99 -9.51 -13.08
CA GLN A 17 -12.39 -8.27 -13.76
C GLN A 17 -12.45 -7.04 -12.84
N LEU A 18 -12.81 -7.22 -11.56
CA LEU A 18 -12.79 -6.13 -10.59
C LEU A 18 -11.39 -5.58 -10.36
N VAL A 19 -10.40 -6.46 -10.16
CA VAL A 19 -9.01 -6.07 -9.91
C VAL A 19 -8.41 -5.44 -11.17
N ASP A 20 -8.70 -5.99 -12.35
CA ASP A 20 -8.32 -5.39 -13.64
C ASP A 20 -8.88 -3.97 -13.78
N SER A 21 -10.18 -3.79 -13.50
CA SER A 21 -10.82 -2.47 -13.60
C SER A 21 -10.25 -1.45 -12.62
N ILE A 22 -9.85 -1.89 -11.42
CA ILE A 22 -9.16 -1.03 -10.45
C ILE A 22 -7.78 -0.65 -10.97
N CYS A 23 -7.03 -1.60 -11.56
CA CYS A 23 -5.73 -1.33 -12.17
C CYS A 23 -5.86 -0.27 -13.28
N ASP A 24 -6.78 -0.48 -14.23
CA ASP A 24 -7.02 0.45 -15.35
C ASP A 24 -7.38 1.85 -14.85
N ALA A 25 -8.30 1.94 -13.87
CA ALA A 25 -8.70 3.23 -13.29
C ALA A 25 -7.54 3.92 -12.56
N ALA A 26 -6.70 3.16 -11.85
CA ALA A 26 -5.55 3.70 -11.17
C ALA A 26 -4.49 4.19 -12.16
N MET A 27 -4.21 3.44 -13.23
CA MET A 27 -3.28 3.86 -14.28
C MET A 27 -3.77 5.14 -14.98
N ALA A 28 -5.06 5.21 -15.34
CA ALA A 28 -5.66 6.43 -15.87
C ALA A 28 -5.53 7.60 -14.89
N GLY A 29 -5.71 7.37 -13.58
CA GLY A 29 -5.55 8.41 -12.58
C GLY A 29 -4.12 8.91 -12.38
N ILE A 30 -3.12 8.07 -12.65
CA ILE A 30 -1.71 8.47 -12.72
C ILE A 30 -1.48 9.35 -13.95
N GLU A 31 -1.98 8.93 -15.11
CA GLU A 31 -1.85 9.69 -16.37
C GLU A 31 -2.51 11.07 -16.28
N ASP A 32 -3.71 11.13 -15.69
CA ASP A 32 -4.45 12.38 -15.44
C ASP A 32 -3.83 13.24 -14.32
N GLY A 33 -2.86 12.70 -13.57
CA GLY A 33 -2.10 13.43 -12.55
C GLY A 33 -2.82 13.66 -11.22
N TRP A 34 -4.01 13.10 -11.01
CA TRP A 34 -4.75 13.28 -9.76
C TRP A 34 -4.44 12.20 -8.71
N LEU A 35 -4.02 11.00 -9.13
CA LEU A 35 -3.86 9.87 -8.20
C LEU A 35 -2.63 10.02 -7.28
N LEU A 36 -1.53 10.55 -7.80
CA LEU A 36 -0.24 10.68 -7.10
C LEU A 36 0.26 12.14 -7.11
N PRO A 37 -0.47 13.10 -6.51
CA PRO A 37 -0.16 14.53 -6.61
C PRO A 37 1.03 14.97 -5.74
N ALA A 38 1.54 14.10 -4.84
CA ALA A 38 2.62 14.42 -3.93
C ALA A 38 3.80 13.45 -4.09
N GLU A 39 5.01 13.95 -3.81
CA GLU A 39 6.23 13.15 -3.77
C GLU A 39 7.07 13.52 -2.54
N ARG A 40 7.58 12.51 -1.83
CA ARG A 40 8.52 12.70 -0.72
C ARG A 40 9.46 11.51 -0.61
N GLY A 41 10.76 11.79 -0.54
CA GLY A 41 11.77 10.74 -0.35
C GLY A 41 11.82 9.71 -1.50
N GLY A 42 11.48 10.13 -2.73
CA GLY A 42 11.43 9.24 -3.90
C GLY A 42 10.18 8.37 -3.98
N ILE A 43 9.19 8.58 -3.09
CA ILE A 43 7.90 7.89 -3.10
C ILE A 43 6.84 8.88 -3.58
N ARG A 44 6.05 8.50 -4.58
CA ARG A 44 4.90 9.28 -5.07
C ARG A 44 3.62 8.75 -4.44
N PHE A 45 2.73 9.61 -3.98
CA PHE A 45 1.53 9.19 -3.25
C PHE A 45 0.37 10.19 -3.34
N GLY A 46 -0.82 9.70 -3.03
CA GLY A 46 -2.05 10.50 -2.96
C GLY A 46 -3.15 9.80 -2.16
N ARG A 47 -4.19 10.57 -1.83
CA ARG A 47 -5.37 10.07 -1.13
C ARG A 47 -6.54 9.98 -2.10
N ILE A 48 -7.08 8.77 -2.27
CA ILE A 48 -8.29 8.52 -3.07
C ILE A 48 -9.53 8.88 -2.25
N ALA A 49 -9.59 8.41 -0.99
CA ALA A 49 -10.72 8.63 -0.10
C ALA A 49 -10.26 8.80 1.34
N ALA A 50 -10.79 9.82 2.03
CA ALA A 50 -10.55 9.98 3.47
C ALA A 50 -11.36 9.00 4.32
N ASP A 51 -12.55 8.62 3.84
CA ASP A 51 -13.40 7.58 4.42
C ASP A 51 -14.34 7.04 3.33
N ILE A 52 -14.25 5.74 3.07
CA ILE A 52 -15.23 4.96 2.32
C ILE A 52 -15.48 3.65 3.07
N SER A 53 -16.70 3.48 3.56
CA SER A 53 -17.09 2.29 4.35
C SER A 53 -16.19 2.03 5.57
N GLY A 54 -15.67 3.08 6.20
CA GLY A 54 -14.79 2.97 7.37
C GLY A 54 -13.31 2.75 7.02
N PHE A 55 -12.92 2.89 5.75
CA PHE A 55 -11.53 2.80 5.30
C PHE A 55 -11.08 4.13 4.71
N SER A 56 -9.89 4.60 5.07
CA SER A 56 -9.19 5.52 4.17
C SER A 56 -8.52 4.72 3.05
N VAL A 57 -8.45 5.32 1.86
CA VAL A 57 -7.79 4.72 0.71
C VAL A 57 -6.72 5.66 0.18
N ASP A 58 -5.48 5.21 0.23
CA ASP A 58 -4.30 5.94 -0.24
C ASP A 58 -3.61 5.14 -1.36
N ALA A 59 -3.04 5.84 -2.34
CA ALA A 59 -2.27 5.25 -3.42
C ALA A 59 -0.80 5.64 -3.28
N VAL A 60 0.10 4.67 -3.46
CA VAL A 60 1.54 4.87 -3.34
C VAL A 60 2.24 4.15 -4.48
N LEU A 61 3.15 4.85 -5.15
CA LEU A 61 4.06 4.27 -6.11
C LEU A 61 5.48 4.29 -5.54
N SER A 62 6.07 3.11 -5.45
CA SER A 62 7.37 2.92 -4.80
C SER A 62 8.23 1.88 -5.51
N SER A 63 9.54 2.09 -5.45
CA SER A 63 10.58 1.15 -5.87
C SER A 63 11.61 0.89 -4.76
N GLY A 64 11.24 1.15 -3.50
CA GLY A 64 12.17 1.08 -2.37
C GLY A 64 11.47 0.94 -1.02
N THR A 65 12.18 1.29 0.05
CA THR A 65 11.72 1.16 1.43
C THR A 65 11.05 2.43 1.94
N GLY A 66 9.88 2.29 2.55
CA GLY A 66 9.22 3.36 3.31
C GLY A 66 9.58 3.37 4.80
N PRO A 67 8.96 4.27 5.59
CA PRO A 67 9.23 4.38 7.02
C PRO A 67 8.58 3.26 7.82
N ARG A 68 9.21 2.85 8.93
CA ARG A 68 8.64 1.88 9.88
C ARG A 68 7.37 2.44 10.50
N HIS A 69 6.32 1.63 10.53
CA HIS A 69 5.05 1.99 11.16
C HIS A 69 4.26 0.74 11.57
N ARG A 70 3.24 0.99 12.39
CA ARG A 70 2.32 0.00 12.94
C ARG A 70 0.89 0.32 12.50
N HIS A 71 0.10 -0.72 12.28
CA HIS A 71 -1.31 -0.67 11.89
C HIS A 71 -2.20 -1.19 13.02
N PRO A 72 -2.72 -0.31 13.91
CA PRO A 72 -3.49 -0.74 15.07
C PRO A 72 -4.74 -1.55 14.72
N GLN A 73 -5.34 -1.25 13.57
CA GLN A 73 -6.57 -1.89 13.09
C GLN A 73 -6.33 -2.86 11.91
N GLY A 74 -5.08 -3.05 11.52
CA GLY A 74 -4.69 -3.85 10.35
C GLY A 74 -4.64 -3.02 9.07
N GLU A 75 -4.32 -3.68 7.97
CA GLU A 75 -4.14 -3.07 6.66
C GLU A 75 -4.49 -4.10 5.58
N VAL A 76 -5.16 -3.65 4.52
CA VAL A 76 -5.41 -4.45 3.32
C VAL A 76 -4.80 -3.70 2.15
N ASP A 77 -3.98 -4.39 1.36
CA ASP A 77 -3.30 -3.82 0.22
C ASP A 77 -3.68 -4.54 -1.06
N LEU A 78 -3.87 -3.77 -2.12
CA LEU A 78 -3.88 -4.27 -3.48
C LEU A 78 -2.64 -3.75 -4.20
N VAL A 79 -1.73 -4.65 -4.57
CA VAL A 79 -0.44 -4.30 -5.16
C VAL A 79 -0.34 -4.73 -6.62
N PHE A 80 0.09 -3.81 -7.47
CA PHE A 80 0.24 -4.01 -8.92
C PHE A 80 1.71 -3.90 -9.32
N ALA A 81 2.22 -4.87 -10.06
CA ALA A 81 3.56 -4.82 -10.62
C ALA A 81 3.59 -3.93 -11.87
N LEU A 82 4.43 -2.89 -11.89
CA LEU A 82 4.52 -1.97 -13.04
C LEU A 82 5.81 -2.14 -13.85
N ALA A 83 6.92 -2.46 -13.19
CA ALA A 83 8.20 -2.68 -13.86
C ALA A 83 9.02 -3.73 -13.12
N GLY A 84 9.70 -4.62 -13.87
CA GLY A 84 10.56 -5.69 -13.32
C GLY A 84 9.78 -6.94 -12.85
N ASP A 85 10.32 -7.63 -11.85
CA ASP A 85 9.61 -8.67 -11.08
C ASP A 85 9.48 -8.20 -9.62
N PRO A 86 8.68 -7.14 -9.38
CA PRO A 86 8.71 -6.47 -8.10
C PRO A 86 7.94 -7.25 -7.03
N ARG A 87 8.37 -7.06 -5.79
CA ARG A 87 7.75 -7.67 -4.61
C ARG A 87 7.55 -6.64 -3.51
N PHE A 88 6.33 -6.58 -2.97
CA PHE A 88 5.97 -5.78 -1.80
C PHE A 88 6.05 -6.65 -0.55
N ASP A 89 6.97 -6.35 0.35
CA ASP A 89 7.27 -7.16 1.54
C ASP A 89 7.49 -8.66 1.20
N GLY A 90 8.06 -8.92 0.02
CA GLY A 90 8.30 -10.28 -0.50
C GLY A 90 7.14 -10.90 -1.30
N HIS A 91 5.99 -10.23 -1.39
CA HIS A 91 4.79 -10.72 -2.08
C HIS A 91 4.71 -10.19 -3.51
N PRO A 92 4.30 -11.03 -4.50
CA PRO A 92 4.05 -10.57 -5.86
C PRO A 92 2.77 -9.70 -5.94
N ALA A 93 2.42 -9.25 -7.15
CA ALA A 93 1.16 -8.56 -7.41
C ALA A 93 -0.07 -9.32 -6.85
N GLY A 94 -1.03 -8.58 -6.30
CA GLY A 94 -2.26 -9.12 -5.70
C GLY A 94 -2.58 -8.53 -4.33
N TRP A 95 -3.37 -9.28 -3.55
CA TRP A 95 -3.79 -8.87 -2.21
C TRP A 95 -2.75 -9.22 -1.15
N VAL A 96 -2.33 -8.24 -0.35
CA VAL A 96 -1.50 -8.45 0.85
C VAL A 96 -2.29 -7.93 2.06
N VAL A 97 -2.45 -8.72 3.11
CA VAL A 97 -3.30 -8.35 4.25
C VAL A 97 -2.54 -8.54 5.55
N TYR A 98 -2.49 -7.47 6.35
CA TYR A 98 -1.84 -7.44 7.64
C TYR A 98 -2.89 -7.42 8.77
N PRO A 99 -2.77 -8.31 9.77
CA PRO A 99 -3.71 -8.34 10.89
C PRO A 99 -3.56 -7.11 11.81
N PRO A 100 -4.59 -6.79 12.61
CA PRO A 100 -4.49 -5.73 13.62
C PRO A 100 -3.25 -5.84 14.52
N GLY A 101 -2.58 -4.70 14.70
CA GLY A 101 -1.37 -4.57 15.50
C GLY A 101 -0.08 -4.96 14.78
N SER A 102 -0.14 -5.30 13.48
CA SER A 102 1.04 -5.53 12.64
C SER A 102 1.94 -4.30 12.58
N GLU A 103 3.24 -4.53 12.45
CA GLU A 103 4.24 -3.47 12.26
C GLU A 103 5.22 -3.95 11.19
N HIS A 104 5.62 -3.05 10.29
CA HIS A 104 6.56 -3.36 9.22
C HIS A 104 7.35 -2.14 8.76
N VAL A 105 8.40 -2.42 7.98
CA VAL A 105 9.09 -1.46 7.12
C VAL A 105 8.66 -1.82 5.70
N PRO A 106 7.71 -1.10 5.09
CA PRO A 106 7.22 -1.45 3.76
C PRO A 106 8.36 -1.39 2.76
N ALA A 107 8.51 -2.42 1.94
CA ALA A 107 9.60 -2.51 0.97
C ALA A 107 9.13 -3.03 -0.37
N VAL A 108 9.34 -2.25 -1.43
CA VAL A 108 9.32 -2.76 -2.80
C VAL A 108 10.74 -3.13 -3.20
N THR A 109 10.91 -4.35 -3.71
CA THR A 109 12.19 -4.87 -4.22
C THR A 109 11.99 -5.43 -5.62
N GLY A 110 13.05 -5.49 -6.44
CA GLY A 110 12.98 -6.15 -7.75
C GLY A 110 12.28 -5.35 -8.87
N GLY A 111 11.90 -4.09 -8.60
CA GLY A 111 11.24 -3.24 -9.57
C GLY A 111 10.41 -2.11 -8.93
N GLU A 112 9.28 -1.78 -9.55
CA GLU A 112 8.35 -0.72 -9.11
C GLU A 112 6.92 -1.27 -8.99
N MET A 113 6.22 -0.91 -7.92
CA MET A 113 4.82 -1.28 -7.71
C MET A 113 3.95 -0.07 -7.37
N LEU A 114 2.72 -0.10 -7.87
CA LEU A 114 1.63 0.70 -7.36
C LEU A 114 0.94 -0.10 -6.25
N ILE A 115 0.72 0.54 -5.11
CA ILE A 115 0.10 -0.03 -3.92
C ILE A 115 -1.11 0.81 -3.57
N LEU A 116 -2.28 0.18 -3.47
CA LEU A 116 -3.48 0.78 -2.92
C LEU A 116 -3.67 0.28 -1.49
N TYR A 117 -3.57 1.20 -0.53
CA TYR A 117 -3.71 0.96 0.90
C TYR A 117 -5.15 1.18 1.32
N PHE A 118 -5.77 0.17 1.92
CA PHE A 118 -7.09 0.25 2.55
C PHE A 118 -6.92 0.13 4.06
N LEU A 119 -7.00 1.28 4.75
CA LEU A 119 -6.70 1.38 6.17
C LEU A 119 -7.99 1.54 6.98
N PRO A 120 -8.38 0.56 7.81
CA PRO A 120 -9.51 0.71 8.72
C PRO A 120 -9.32 1.94 9.61
N GLY A 121 -10.29 2.85 9.56
CA GLY A 121 -10.28 4.12 10.28
C GLY A 121 -9.11 5.05 9.94
N GLY A 122 -8.34 4.78 8.89
CA GLY A 122 -7.10 5.49 8.57
C GLY A 122 -6.02 5.39 9.65
N ALA A 123 -6.04 4.33 10.47
CA ALA A 123 -5.19 4.20 11.64
C ALA A 123 -3.76 3.75 11.29
N ILE A 124 -2.79 4.67 11.45
CA ILE A 124 -1.35 4.39 11.37
C ILE A 124 -0.64 4.97 12.60
N GLU A 125 0.26 4.20 13.18
CA GLU A 125 1.19 4.63 14.23
C GLU A 125 2.62 4.66 13.67
N TRP A 126 3.20 5.85 13.50
CA TRP A 126 4.59 5.99 13.06
C TRP A 126 5.55 5.64 14.19
N VAL A 127 6.47 4.72 13.94
CA VAL A 127 7.47 4.29 14.93
C VAL A 127 8.78 5.01 14.64
N THR A 128 9.10 6.03 15.44
CA THR A 128 10.43 6.65 15.41
C THR A 128 11.42 5.80 16.20
N ASN A 129 12.66 5.68 15.73
CA ASN A 129 13.74 5.17 16.55
C ASN A 129 14.13 6.25 17.57
N ASP A 130 13.50 6.27 18.74
CA ASP A 130 13.94 7.10 19.86
C ASP A 130 15.19 6.46 20.48
N GLY A 131 16.35 6.75 19.88
CA GLY A 131 17.67 6.32 20.35
C GLY A 131 18.83 7.24 19.94
N ALA A 132 18.60 8.25 19.10
CA ALA A 132 19.59 9.29 18.85
C ALA A 132 19.27 10.50 19.74
N LYS A 133 20.08 10.72 20.78
CA LYS A 133 20.09 12.01 21.48
C LYS A 133 20.33 13.11 20.46
N SER A 134 19.51 14.16 20.48
CA SER A 134 19.80 15.41 19.78
C SER A 134 21.18 15.94 20.22
N PRO A 135 22.10 16.29 19.30
CA PRO A 135 23.21 17.16 19.67
C PRO A 135 22.65 18.55 20.00
N GLU A 136 23.25 19.20 21.00
CA GLU A 136 22.93 20.55 21.48
C GLU A 136 22.86 21.60 20.36
#